data_AF-A0A2S6HSR6-F1
#
_entry.id   AF-A0A2S6HSR6-F1
#
_cell.length_a   1.000
_cell.length_b   1.000
_cell.length_c   1.000
_cell.angle_alpha   90.00
_cell.angle_beta   90.00
_cell.angle_gamma   90.00
#
_symmetry.space_group_name_H-M   'P 1'
#
loop_
_entity.id
_entity.type
_entity.pdbx_description
1 polymer ?
#
loop_
_entity_poly.entity_id
_entity_poly.type
_entity_poly.pdbx_seq_one_letter_code
_entity_poly.pdbx_strand_id
1 'polypeptide(L)'
;MKRTISLLITGAILCMAAVSVQSGHSGIVLKELPVPHASAPEQDLSMVSLEESQKENTMAKSVVAGGKVSLLDPAGSTLESRFLVPAGYKRLEKPAGSLQGYLRQYSMKPDKSPVLLYDGKEKRRQDVHAAVFSMPLVEGDLQQCADSVIRMYGEYLWSVGAYDGIAFHLTNGFFMDYPSWRAGKRLLVDNNKVSWVQKAAYDDSKESFVKYLRQVMVYAGTLSLEKECTRTDLNQVLAGDLLIRGGSPGHCVMVVDVAEDELGNRCFLLAQGYMPAQEFHVLNNPLHDSDPWYYSNEIKDTVVTPEYTFSTDSLKRWREFTR
;
A
#
# COMPACT_ATOMS: atom_id res chain seq x y z
N MET A 1 -44.70 -51.61 -45.66
CA MET A 1 -45.73 -52.55 -45.17
C MET A 1 -46.00 -52.21 -43.70
N LYS A 2 -47.20 -51.69 -43.37
CA LYS A 2 -47.75 -51.39 -42.02
C LYS A 2 -47.00 -50.29 -41.22
N ARG A 3 -47.61 -49.34 -40.49
CA ARG A 3 -49.00 -49.02 -40.13
C ARG A 3 -49.05 -47.65 -39.41
N THR A 4 -50.09 -46.86 -39.70
CA THR A 4 -50.89 -45.94 -38.84
C THR A 4 -50.27 -44.78 -38.03
N ILE A 5 -50.68 -43.58 -38.47
CA ILE A 5 -51.12 -42.33 -37.81
C ILE A 5 -51.35 -42.38 -36.29
N SER A 6 -50.85 -41.35 -35.58
CA SER A 6 -51.65 -40.58 -34.62
C SER A 6 -51.15 -39.14 -34.54
N LEU A 7 -52.04 -38.23 -34.93
CA LEU A 7 -51.93 -36.78 -34.84
C LEU A 7 -52.53 -36.36 -33.49
N LEU A 8 -51.76 -35.66 -32.67
CA LEU A 8 -52.29 -34.88 -31.55
C LEU A 8 -51.65 -33.49 -31.63
N ILE A 9 -52.44 -32.58 -32.21
CA ILE A 9 -52.18 -31.14 -32.23
C ILE A 9 -52.58 -30.63 -30.85
N THR A 10 -51.61 -30.19 -30.06
CA THR A 10 -51.86 -29.21 -29.00
C THR A 10 -50.64 -28.32 -28.85
N GLY A 11 -50.86 -27.02 -29.10
CA GLY A 11 -50.24 -25.94 -28.35
C GLY A 11 -48.78 -25.64 -28.69
N ALA A 12 -48.58 -24.63 -29.52
CA ALA A 12 -47.30 -23.99 -29.75
C ALA A 12 -46.65 -23.54 -28.44
N ILE A 13 -45.43 -24.03 -28.19
CA ILE A 13 -44.42 -23.29 -27.44
C ILE A 13 -43.24 -23.13 -28.39
N LEU A 14 -43.07 -21.89 -28.86
CA LEU A 14 -41.96 -21.45 -29.68
C LEU A 14 -40.69 -21.51 -28.82
N CYS A 15 -40.03 -22.66 -28.83
CA CYS A 15 -38.69 -22.80 -28.26
C CYS A 15 -37.70 -22.22 -29.27
N MET A 16 -37.40 -20.92 -29.17
CA MET A 16 -36.23 -20.37 -29.86
C MET A 16 -35.00 -21.03 -29.26
N ALA A 17 -34.29 -21.80 -30.09
CA ALA A 17 -32.96 -22.29 -29.79
C ALA A 17 -32.02 -21.09 -29.60
N ALA A 18 -31.67 -20.79 -28.35
CA ALA A 18 -30.48 -20.01 -28.05
C ALA A 18 -29.26 -20.93 -28.26
N VAL A 19 -28.49 -20.64 -29.31
CA VAL A 19 -27.17 -21.20 -29.51
C VAL A 19 -26.30 -20.72 -28.35
N SER A 20 -26.11 -21.57 -27.34
CA SER A 20 -25.11 -21.35 -26.30
C SER A 20 -23.75 -21.74 -26.90
N VAL A 21 -22.94 -20.73 -27.22
CA VAL A 21 -21.50 -20.90 -27.37
C VAL A 21 -20.96 -21.14 -25.97
N GLN A 22 -20.55 -22.38 -25.68
CA GLN A 22 -19.78 -22.71 -24.49
C GLN A 22 -18.38 -22.09 -24.61
N SER A 23 -18.20 -20.87 -24.12
CA SER A 23 -16.88 -20.41 -23.70
C SER A 23 -16.62 -20.99 -22.31
N GLY A 24 -15.96 -22.14 -22.26
CA GLY A 24 -15.44 -22.69 -21.02
C GLY A 24 -14.38 -21.75 -20.44
N HIS A 25 -14.76 -21.00 -19.41
CA HIS A 25 -13.85 -20.53 -18.38
C HIS A 25 -14.47 -20.96 -17.06
N SER A 26 -13.81 -21.90 -16.37
CA SER A 26 -14.14 -22.22 -14.99
C SER A 26 -14.00 -20.94 -14.18
N GLY A 27 -15.13 -20.35 -13.79
CA GLY A 27 -15.16 -19.27 -12.82
C GLY A 27 -14.48 -19.75 -11.55
N ILE A 28 -13.37 -19.09 -11.20
CA ILE A 28 -12.76 -19.25 -9.89
C ILE A 28 -13.78 -18.70 -8.89
N VAL A 29 -14.44 -19.60 -8.17
CA VAL A 29 -15.13 -19.24 -6.94
C VAL A 29 -14.02 -18.85 -5.95
N LEU A 30 -13.77 -17.55 -5.82
CA LEU A 30 -12.90 -17.02 -4.78
C LEU A 30 -13.57 -17.32 -3.44
N LYS A 31 -13.08 -18.37 -2.77
CA LYS A 31 -13.34 -18.58 -1.36
C LYS A 31 -12.70 -17.40 -0.64
N GLU A 32 -13.49 -16.63 0.12
CA GLU A 32 -12.95 -15.65 1.05
C GLU A 32 -11.96 -16.36 1.98
N LEU A 33 -10.68 -16.16 1.73
CA LEU A 33 -9.61 -16.54 2.65
C LEU A 33 -9.31 -15.30 3.50
N PRO A 34 -9.24 -15.44 4.84
CA PRO A 34 -8.82 -14.34 5.68
C PRO A 34 -7.42 -13.89 5.25
N VAL A 35 -7.31 -12.63 4.85
CA VAL A 35 -6.01 -11.99 4.58
C VAL A 35 -5.26 -11.92 5.90
N PRO A 36 -4.00 -12.40 6.00
CA PRO A 36 -3.21 -12.25 7.21
C PRO A 36 -3.12 -10.77 7.59
N HIS A 37 -3.22 -10.44 8.88
CA HIS A 37 -2.92 -9.09 9.35
C HIS A 37 -1.53 -8.68 8.87
N ALA A 38 -1.40 -7.43 8.41
CA ALA A 38 -0.10 -6.82 8.12
C ALA A 38 0.62 -6.60 9.46
N SER A 39 1.29 -7.64 9.93
CA SER A 39 2.06 -7.67 11.18
C SER A 39 3.56 -7.61 10.86
N ALA A 40 4.31 -6.85 11.66
CA ALA A 40 5.75 -7.03 11.78
C ALA A 40 6.09 -8.50 12.14
N PRO A 41 7.32 -8.99 11.88
CA PRO A 41 7.74 -10.31 12.34
C PRO A 41 7.48 -10.45 13.85
N GLU A 42 6.81 -11.54 14.25
CA GLU A 42 6.48 -11.82 15.65
C GLU A 42 7.75 -11.89 16.50
N GLN A 43 7.82 -11.09 17.56
CA GLN A 43 8.68 -11.36 18.70
C GLN A 43 7.88 -12.15 19.72
N ASP A 44 8.41 -13.32 20.07
CA ASP A 44 7.87 -14.32 20.99
C ASP A 44 7.41 -13.67 22.32
N LEU A 45 6.10 -13.67 22.58
CA LEU A 45 5.50 -13.23 23.84
C LEU A 45 4.48 -14.26 24.32
N SER A 46 4.69 -14.72 25.55
CA SER A 46 3.97 -15.80 26.21
C SER A 46 2.49 -15.49 26.47
N MET A 47 1.67 -16.54 26.35
CA MET A 47 0.22 -16.50 26.53
C MET A 47 -0.22 -16.20 27.96
N VAL A 48 -1.18 -15.28 28.11
CA VAL A 48 -2.14 -15.27 29.22
C VAL A 48 -3.54 -15.19 28.62
N SER A 49 -4.38 -16.18 28.91
CA SER A 49 -5.76 -16.30 28.43
C SER A 49 -6.72 -15.43 29.25
N LEU A 50 -7.66 -14.74 28.61
CA LEU A 50 -8.96 -14.37 29.21
C LEU A 50 -10.09 -14.38 28.17
N GLU A 51 -11.27 -14.73 28.67
CA GLU A 51 -12.50 -15.14 27.98
C GLU A 51 -13.28 -14.01 27.27
N GLU A 52 -14.14 -14.42 26.34
CA GLU A 52 -15.02 -13.58 25.51
C GLU A 52 -16.09 -12.80 26.30
N SER A 53 -16.36 -11.55 25.88
CA SER A 53 -17.70 -10.97 25.99
C SER A 53 -18.00 -10.04 24.79
N GLN A 54 -19.28 -9.83 24.57
CA GLN A 54 -19.95 -9.67 23.28
C GLN A 54 -19.81 -8.30 22.59
N LYS A 55 -20.07 -8.33 21.26
CA LYS A 55 -20.22 -7.21 20.31
C LYS A 55 -21.11 -6.07 20.83
N GLU A 56 -20.69 -4.83 20.56
CA GLU A 56 -21.63 -3.76 20.25
C GLU A 56 -21.10 -2.79 19.17
N ASN A 57 -21.99 -2.52 18.22
CA ASN A 57 -21.84 -1.70 17.03
C ASN A 57 -21.80 -0.22 17.42
N THR A 58 -20.68 0.49 17.20
CA THR A 58 -20.61 1.93 17.54
C THR A 58 -20.17 2.76 16.34
N MET A 59 -21.13 3.54 15.85
CA MET A 59 -21.00 4.73 15.00
C MET A 59 -19.85 5.63 15.49
N ALA A 60 -19.06 6.17 14.55
CA ALA A 60 -17.91 7.03 14.80
C ALA A 60 -18.20 8.12 15.86
N LYS A 61 -17.56 8.00 17.03
CA LYS A 61 -17.51 9.07 18.02
C LYS A 61 -16.18 9.80 17.86
N SER A 62 -16.26 11.00 17.29
CA SER A 62 -15.23 12.02 17.46
C SER A 62 -14.92 12.18 18.95
N VAL A 63 -13.67 11.95 19.35
CA VAL A 63 -13.24 12.14 20.74
C VAL A 63 -13.03 13.64 20.97
N VAL A 64 -13.96 14.26 21.69
CA VAL A 64 -13.86 15.67 22.08
C VAL A 64 -13.12 15.73 23.41
N ALA A 65 -11.83 16.09 23.36
CA ALA A 65 -11.10 16.56 24.53
C ALA A 65 -10.80 18.06 24.33
N GLY A 66 -11.49 18.92 25.09
CA GLY A 66 -11.15 20.35 25.15
C GLY A 66 -11.63 21.24 24.00
N GLY A 67 -12.71 20.86 23.28
CA GLY A 67 -13.34 21.74 22.28
C GLY A 67 -12.67 21.76 20.90
N LYS A 68 -11.58 21.01 20.69
CA LYS A 68 -11.06 20.66 19.36
C LYS A 68 -11.46 19.22 19.03
N VAL A 69 -12.02 19.01 17.84
CA VAL A 69 -12.25 17.67 17.29
C VAL A 69 -10.89 17.09 16.91
N SER A 70 -10.47 16.01 17.56
CA SER A 70 -9.26 15.27 17.17
C SER A 70 -9.60 14.33 16.02
N LEU A 71 -8.81 14.37 14.94
CA LEU A 71 -8.89 13.40 13.85
C LEU A 71 -7.97 12.20 14.06
N LEU A 72 -7.41 12.06 15.27
CA LEU A 72 -6.70 10.87 15.72
C LEU A 72 -7.44 10.23 16.90
N ASP A 73 -7.55 8.90 16.85
CA ASP A 73 -7.93 8.05 17.98
C ASP A 73 -6.65 7.44 18.60
N PRO A 74 -6.27 7.86 19.82
CA PRO A 74 -5.08 7.35 20.51
C PRO A 74 -5.08 5.83 20.73
N ALA A 75 -6.26 5.19 20.79
CA ALA A 75 -6.40 3.75 20.99
C ALA A 75 -6.26 2.95 19.68
N GLY A 76 -6.32 3.59 18.52
CA GLY A 76 -6.24 2.92 17.23
C GLY A 76 -4.87 2.29 16.97
N SER A 77 -4.83 0.98 16.76
CA SER A 77 -3.59 0.20 16.56
C SER A 77 -3.26 -0.07 15.08
N THR A 78 -4.14 0.35 14.16
CA THR A 78 -3.94 0.27 12.69
C THR A 78 -4.10 1.65 12.08
N LEU A 79 -3.64 1.86 10.83
CA LEU A 79 -3.83 3.13 10.13
C LEU A 79 -5.32 3.54 10.12
N GLU A 80 -6.23 2.62 9.80
CA GLU A 80 -7.65 2.90 9.70
C GLU A 80 -8.32 3.25 11.04
N SER A 81 -7.92 2.59 12.12
CA SER A 81 -8.45 2.86 13.46
C SER A 81 -7.81 4.09 14.10
N ARG A 82 -6.55 4.39 13.76
CA ARG A 82 -5.80 5.55 14.27
C ARG A 82 -6.33 6.87 13.73
N PHE A 83 -6.64 6.94 12.45
CA PHE A 83 -7.07 8.18 11.80
C PHE A 83 -8.58 8.19 11.63
N LEU A 84 -9.25 9.17 12.23
CA LEU A 84 -10.67 9.40 11.99
C LEU A 84 -10.86 10.16 10.68
N VAL A 85 -11.98 9.92 10.02
CA VAL A 85 -12.30 10.57 8.75
C VAL A 85 -12.85 11.98 9.03
N PRO A 86 -12.43 13.02 8.27
CA PRO A 86 -12.97 14.36 8.43
C PRO A 86 -14.48 14.42 8.24
N ALA A 87 -15.13 15.40 8.86
CA ALA A 87 -16.58 15.59 8.75
C ALA A 87 -16.99 15.82 7.28
N GLY A 88 -18.03 15.14 6.82
CA GLY A 88 -18.51 15.22 5.43
C GLY A 88 -17.79 14.28 4.45
N TYR A 89 -16.71 13.60 4.88
CA TYR A 89 -15.99 12.64 4.06
C TYR A 89 -16.34 11.20 4.47
N LYS A 90 -16.23 10.29 3.51
CA LYS A 90 -16.32 8.84 3.71
C LYS A 90 -15.12 8.17 3.06
N ARG A 91 -14.47 7.25 3.77
CA ARG A 91 -13.37 6.45 3.22
C ARG A 91 -13.80 5.78 1.91
N LEU A 92 -12.92 5.79 0.91
CA LEU A 92 -13.14 5.00 -0.31
C LEU A 92 -13.28 3.52 0.05
N GLU A 93 -14.06 2.77 -0.73
CA GLU A 93 -14.21 1.34 -0.53
C GLU A 93 -12.85 0.63 -0.56
N LYS A 94 -12.66 -0.35 0.33
CA LYS A 94 -11.46 -1.20 0.39
C LYS A 94 -11.81 -2.62 -0.07
N PRO A 95 -11.63 -2.96 -1.36
CA PRO A 95 -11.82 -4.33 -1.81
C PRO A 95 -10.94 -5.30 -1.03
N ALA A 96 -11.42 -6.52 -0.78
CA ALA A 96 -10.66 -7.57 -0.12
C ALA A 96 -9.35 -7.84 -0.89
N GLY A 97 -8.23 -7.93 -0.17
CA GLY A 97 -6.91 -8.15 -0.78
C GLY A 97 -6.34 -6.95 -1.54
N SER A 98 -6.96 -5.77 -1.50
CA SER A 98 -6.41 -4.56 -2.13
C SER A 98 -5.24 -3.93 -1.35
N LEU A 99 -4.39 -3.18 -2.04
CA LEU A 99 -3.32 -2.39 -1.42
C LEU A 99 -3.88 -1.39 -0.38
N GLN A 100 -5.02 -0.76 -0.66
CA GLN A 100 -5.66 0.12 0.30
C GLN A 100 -6.08 -0.63 1.57
N GLY A 101 -6.64 -1.83 1.44
CA GLY A 101 -6.96 -2.69 2.58
C GLY A 101 -5.73 -3.04 3.40
N TYR A 102 -4.63 -3.39 2.73
CA TYR A 102 -3.35 -3.69 3.36
C TYR A 102 -2.79 -2.49 4.14
N LEU A 103 -2.73 -1.30 3.53
CA LEU A 103 -2.24 -0.08 4.17
C LEU A 103 -3.09 0.33 5.38
N ARG A 104 -4.43 0.28 5.23
CA ARG A 104 -5.38 0.56 6.31
C ARG A 104 -5.24 -0.35 7.53
N GLN A 105 -4.85 -1.59 7.30
CA GLN A 105 -4.69 -2.60 8.36
C GLN A 105 -3.25 -2.71 8.87
N TYR A 106 -2.31 -1.94 8.31
CA TYR A 106 -0.93 -1.94 8.78
C TYR A 106 -0.86 -1.45 10.23
N SER A 107 -0.16 -2.21 11.06
CA SER A 107 0.01 -1.91 12.48
C SER A 107 0.72 -0.57 12.69
N MET A 108 0.22 0.21 13.65
CA MET A 108 0.79 1.49 14.07
C MET A 108 1.46 1.32 15.44
N LYS A 109 2.46 2.16 15.72
CA LYS A 109 3.00 2.29 17.06
C LYS A 109 1.98 2.98 17.98
N PRO A 110 2.13 2.87 19.33
CA PRO A 110 1.31 3.63 20.27
C PRO A 110 1.27 5.14 19.95
N ASP A 111 0.18 5.80 20.37
CA ASP A 111 0.04 7.25 20.20
C ASP A 111 1.26 8.01 20.69
N LYS A 112 1.62 9.07 19.98
CA LYS A 112 2.76 9.95 20.32
C LYS A 112 4.12 9.26 20.37
N SER A 113 4.24 8.06 19.80
CA SER A 113 5.55 7.44 19.60
C SER A 113 6.45 8.37 18.78
N PRO A 114 7.72 8.56 19.18
CA PRO A 114 8.65 9.36 18.39
C PRO A 114 9.00 8.63 17.09
N VAL A 115 9.36 9.38 16.05
CA VAL A 115 10.04 8.80 14.90
C VAL A 115 11.49 8.53 15.28
N LEU A 116 11.91 7.27 15.17
CA LEU A 116 13.30 6.88 15.37
C LEU A 116 14.07 6.82 14.05
N LEU A 117 15.35 7.10 14.12
CA LEU A 117 16.32 6.92 13.05
C LEU A 117 16.85 5.48 13.06
N TYR A 118 17.56 5.09 12.00
CA TYR A 118 18.19 3.77 11.88
C TYR A 118 19.15 3.40 13.03
N ASP A 119 19.69 4.40 13.74
CA ASP A 119 20.59 4.22 14.88
C ASP A 119 19.84 4.21 16.24
N GLY A 120 18.51 4.21 16.21
CA GLY A 120 17.64 4.20 17.38
C GLY A 120 17.47 5.55 18.07
N LYS A 121 18.15 6.62 17.61
CA LYS A 121 17.94 7.97 18.14
C LYS A 121 16.63 8.54 17.63
N GLU A 122 16.06 9.48 18.38
CA GLU A 122 14.92 10.25 17.91
C GLU A 122 15.31 11.19 16.76
N LYS A 123 14.44 11.27 15.75
CA LYS A 123 14.51 12.30 14.71
C LYS A 123 14.44 13.68 15.35
N ARG A 124 15.29 14.61 14.90
CA ARG A 124 15.35 15.99 15.46
C ARG A 124 14.02 16.74 15.42
N ARG A 125 13.23 16.55 14.36
CA ARG A 125 11.91 17.16 14.18
C ARG A 125 10.84 16.12 14.46
N GLN A 126 10.22 16.20 15.64
CA GLN A 126 9.07 15.37 16.06
C GLN A 126 7.72 16.08 15.80
N ASP A 127 7.76 17.28 15.22
CA ASP A 127 6.59 18.10 14.86
C ASP A 127 6.01 17.77 13.48
N VAL A 128 6.67 16.88 12.71
CA VAL A 128 6.35 16.61 11.29
C VAL A 128 5.39 15.45 11.09
N HIS A 129 5.21 14.60 12.10
CA HIS A 129 4.47 13.35 11.97
C HIS A 129 3.26 13.30 12.90
N ALA A 130 2.23 12.59 12.44
CA ALA A 130 1.00 12.37 13.18
C ALA A 130 1.05 11.01 13.92
N ALA A 131 1.59 9.98 13.27
CA ALA A 131 1.74 8.64 13.84
C ALA A 131 2.81 7.84 13.08
N VAL A 132 3.38 6.81 13.72
CA VAL A 132 4.47 6.01 13.18
C VAL A 132 3.98 4.59 12.89
N PHE A 133 4.31 4.06 11.70
CA PHE A 133 4.00 2.67 11.37
C PHE A 133 4.91 1.75 12.19
N SER A 134 4.38 0.59 12.58
CA SER A 134 5.17 -0.49 13.19
C SER A 134 5.92 -1.31 12.13
N MET A 135 6.49 -0.64 11.12
CA MET A 135 7.36 -1.25 10.12
C MET A 135 8.81 -1.20 10.64
N PRO A 136 9.45 -2.36 10.92
CA PRO A 136 10.84 -2.37 11.37
C PRO A 136 11.77 -1.73 10.33
N LEU A 137 12.86 -1.09 10.72
CA LEU A 137 13.89 -0.68 9.76
C LEU A 137 14.76 -1.86 9.35
N VAL A 138 15.31 -1.82 8.13
CA VAL A 138 16.43 -2.71 7.76
C VAL A 138 17.71 -2.23 8.43
N GLU A 139 18.65 -3.13 8.65
CA GLU A 139 19.93 -2.80 9.29
C GLU A 139 20.74 -1.76 8.49
N GLY A 140 21.17 -0.70 9.19
CA GLY A 140 21.99 0.39 8.66
C GLY A 140 21.18 1.55 8.07
N ASP A 141 21.89 2.61 7.67
CA ASP A 141 21.33 3.77 6.98
C ASP A 141 20.97 3.43 5.52
N LEU A 142 19.97 2.57 5.32
CA LEU A 142 19.59 2.05 4.01
C LEU A 142 18.12 2.26 3.66
N GLN A 143 17.17 1.96 4.56
CA GLN A 143 15.74 2.14 4.25
C GLN A 143 15.36 3.62 4.35
N GLN A 144 15.68 4.37 3.30
CA GLN A 144 15.41 5.79 3.17
C GLN A 144 14.04 6.03 2.49
N CYS A 145 13.83 7.24 1.96
CA CYS A 145 12.55 7.72 1.45
C CYS A 145 11.84 6.73 0.49
N ALA A 146 12.41 6.47 -0.69
CA ALA A 146 11.83 5.57 -1.68
C ALA A 146 11.88 4.09 -1.24
N ASP A 147 12.85 3.71 -0.40
CA ASP A 147 13.02 2.33 0.07
C ASP A 147 11.86 1.86 0.94
N SER A 148 11.33 2.74 1.78
CA SER A 148 10.13 2.45 2.56
C SER A 148 8.91 2.19 1.66
N VAL A 149 8.80 2.93 0.55
CA VAL A 149 7.74 2.75 -0.46
C VAL A 149 7.91 1.45 -1.23
N ILE A 150 9.13 1.16 -1.70
CA ILE A 150 9.50 -0.10 -2.37
C ILE A 150 9.15 -1.29 -1.47
N ARG A 151 9.48 -1.19 -0.18
CA ARG A 151 9.16 -2.22 0.80
C ARG A 151 7.66 -2.39 0.99
N MET A 152 6.89 -1.30 1.13
CA MET A 152 5.43 -1.37 1.25
C MET A 152 4.78 -2.09 0.06
N TYR A 153 5.16 -1.74 -1.17
CA TYR A 153 4.65 -2.43 -2.36
C TYR A 153 5.08 -3.90 -2.40
N GLY A 154 6.36 -4.17 -2.14
CA GLY A 154 6.90 -5.51 -2.15
C GLY A 154 6.23 -6.42 -1.13
N GLU A 155 6.11 -5.97 0.13
CA GLU A 155 5.49 -6.75 1.21
C GLU A 155 4.00 -6.98 0.95
N TYR A 156 3.28 -5.98 0.43
CA TYR A 156 1.89 -6.15 -0.01
C TYR A 156 1.77 -7.26 -1.07
N LEU A 157 2.50 -7.14 -2.18
CA LEU A 157 2.45 -8.11 -3.28
C LEU A 157 2.86 -9.51 -2.82
N TRP A 158 3.87 -9.59 -1.94
CA TRP A 158 4.30 -10.87 -1.37
C TRP A 158 3.22 -11.50 -0.48
N SER A 159 2.54 -10.69 0.35
CA SER A 159 1.48 -11.14 1.26
C SER A 159 0.25 -11.68 0.54
N VAL A 160 -0.06 -11.17 -0.66
CA VAL A 160 -1.17 -11.64 -1.49
C VAL A 160 -0.74 -12.70 -2.52
N GLY A 161 0.53 -13.14 -2.48
CA GLY A 161 1.07 -14.16 -3.38
C GLY A 161 1.28 -13.70 -4.83
N ALA A 162 1.21 -12.39 -5.09
CA ALA A 162 1.40 -11.79 -6.41
C ALA A 162 2.91 -11.63 -6.75
N TYR A 163 3.65 -12.73 -6.67
CA TYR A 163 5.11 -12.73 -6.75
C TYR A 163 5.66 -12.23 -8.09
N ASP A 164 4.95 -12.48 -9.19
CA ASP A 164 5.35 -12.05 -10.54
C ASP A 164 5.30 -10.51 -10.71
N GLY A 165 4.48 -9.82 -9.90
CA GLY A 165 4.41 -8.36 -9.87
C GLY A 165 5.54 -7.72 -9.06
N ILE A 166 6.29 -8.50 -8.27
CA ILE A 166 7.39 -7.98 -7.46
C ILE A 166 8.63 -7.83 -8.34
N ALA A 167 8.77 -6.65 -8.95
CA ALA A 167 9.95 -6.32 -9.72
C ALA A 167 10.20 -4.81 -9.74
N PHE A 168 11.48 -4.41 -9.66
CA PHE A 168 11.90 -3.01 -9.64
C PHE A 168 13.05 -2.77 -10.61
N HIS A 169 13.14 -1.58 -11.19
CA HIS A 169 14.32 -1.17 -11.93
C HIS A 169 15.35 -0.59 -10.96
N LEU A 170 16.59 -1.04 -11.11
CA LEU A 170 17.74 -0.42 -10.47
C LEU A 170 18.05 0.91 -11.17
N THR A 171 18.91 1.73 -10.55
CA THR A 171 19.27 3.07 -11.08
C THR A 171 19.88 3.01 -12.49
N ASN A 172 20.61 1.94 -12.81
CA ASN A 172 21.17 1.71 -14.14
C ASN A 172 20.17 1.14 -15.16
N GLY A 173 18.91 0.92 -14.76
CA GLY A 173 17.84 0.37 -15.59
C GLY A 173 17.77 -1.16 -15.61
N PHE A 174 18.57 -1.88 -14.81
CA PHE A 174 18.43 -3.33 -14.71
C PHE A 174 17.10 -3.72 -14.05
N PHE A 175 16.34 -4.61 -14.70
CA PHE A 175 15.08 -5.12 -14.19
C PHE A 175 15.35 -6.27 -13.21
N MET A 176 15.15 -6.00 -11.93
CA MET A 176 15.39 -6.95 -10.85
C MET A 176 14.06 -7.52 -10.36
N ASP A 177 13.67 -8.68 -10.89
CA ASP A 177 12.44 -9.39 -10.55
C ASP A 177 12.64 -10.42 -9.42
N TYR A 178 11.64 -10.55 -8.54
CA TYR A 178 11.65 -11.52 -7.46
C TYR A 178 11.58 -12.98 -7.93
N PRO A 179 10.85 -13.36 -9.02
CA PRO A 179 10.89 -14.70 -9.58
C PRO A 179 12.31 -15.19 -9.91
N SER A 180 13.14 -14.36 -10.53
CA SER A 180 14.56 -14.66 -10.79
C SER A 180 15.34 -14.86 -9.50
N TRP A 181 15.13 -14.00 -8.49
CA TRP A 181 15.78 -14.12 -7.20
C TRP A 181 15.43 -15.42 -6.47
N ARG A 182 14.13 -15.73 -6.35
CA ARG A 182 13.66 -16.95 -5.66
C ARG A 182 14.05 -18.21 -6.43
N ALA A 183 14.32 -18.14 -7.73
CA ALA A 183 14.90 -19.23 -8.51
C ALA A 183 16.43 -19.43 -8.29
N GLY A 184 17.04 -18.64 -7.40
CA GLY A 184 18.44 -18.78 -7.00
C GLY A 184 19.43 -17.91 -7.78
N LYS A 185 18.95 -16.99 -8.62
CA LYS A 185 19.82 -15.99 -9.26
C LYS A 185 20.19 -14.87 -8.28
N ARG A 186 21.39 -14.35 -8.42
CA ARG A 186 21.89 -13.19 -7.65
C ARG A 186 22.53 -12.19 -8.61
N LEU A 187 22.64 -10.94 -8.16
CA LEU A 187 23.29 -9.91 -8.96
C LEU A 187 24.78 -10.20 -9.11
N LEU A 188 25.29 -10.06 -10.33
CA LEU A 188 26.68 -9.82 -10.63
C LEU A 188 26.79 -8.37 -11.10
N VAL A 189 27.52 -7.57 -10.34
CA VAL A 189 27.77 -6.15 -10.64
C VAL A 189 29.20 -6.02 -11.12
N ASP A 190 29.37 -5.58 -12.36
CA ASP A 190 30.65 -5.22 -12.96
C ASP A 190 30.56 -3.77 -13.45
N ASN A 191 31.15 -2.85 -12.68
CA ASN A 191 30.99 -1.41 -12.86
C ASN A 191 29.50 -1.02 -12.91
N ASN A 192 29.03 -0.45 -14.03
CA ASN A 192 27.63 -0.08 -14.22
C ASN A 192 26.79 -1.17 -14.91
N LYS A 193 27.37 -2.33 -15.23
CA LYS A 193 26.67 -3.46 -15.84
C LYS A 193 26.22 -4.41 -14.74
N VAL A 194 24.92 -4.70 -14.73
CA VAL A 194 24.30 -5.65 -13.80
C VAL A 194 23.73 -6.80 -14.61
N SER A 195 23.93 -8.02 -14.12
CA SER A 195 23.39 -9.23 -14.74
C SER A 195 22.99 -10.25 -13.69
N TRP A 196 22.11 -11.17 -14.07
CA TRP A 196 21.78 -12.33 -13.26
C TRP A 196 22.81 -13.44 -13.40
N VAL A 197 23.23 -14.03 -12.29
CA VAL A 197 24.04 -15.25 -12.26
C VAL A 197 23.44 -16.27 -11.30
N GLN A 198 23.46 -17.55 -11.66
CA GLN A 198 23.01 -18.62 -10.77
C GLN A 198 24.02 -18.80 -9.63
N LYS A 199 23.61 -18.57 -8.39
CA LYS A 199 24.49 -18.64 -7.21
C LYS A 199 23.86 -19.35 -6.01
N ALA A 200 22.56 -19.61 -6.03
CA ALA A 200 21.84 -20.28 -4.96
C ALA A 200 20.83 -21.30 -5.52
N ALA A 201 20.26 -22.11 -4.63
CA ALA A 201 19.10 -22.92 -4.93
C ALA A 201 17.80 -22.07 -4.90
N TYR A 202 16.69 -22.70 -5.25
CA TYR A 202 15.37 -22.09 -5.09
C TYR A 202 15.08 -21.81 -3.61
N ASP A 203 14.54 -20.62 -3.31
CA ASP A 203 14.22 -20.18 -1.95
C ASP A 203 13.15 -19.07 -1.97
N ASP A 204 11.93 -19.43 -1.55
CA ASP A 204 10.77 -18.54 -1.43
C ASP A 204 10.42 -18.18 0.02
N SER A 205 11.35 -18.38 0.94
CA SER A 205 11.21 -17.95 2.32
C SER A 205 11.07 -16.44 2.45
N LYS A 206 10.45 -16.00 3.55
CA LYS A 206 10.36 -14.57 3.91
C LYS A 206 11.74 -13.96 4.08
N GLU A 207 12.68 -14.71 4.63
CA GLU A 207 14.07 -14.29 4.82
C GLU A 207 14.76 -14.03 3.47
N SER A 208 14.52 -14.89 2.47
CA SER A 208 15.00 -14.69 1.10
C SER A 208 14.38 -13.45 0.45
N PHE A 209 13.08 -13.22 0.66
CA PHE A 209 12.38 -12.04 0.17
C PHE A 209 12.92 -10.73 0.79
N VAL A 210 13.17 -10.70 2.09
CA VAL A 210 13.79 -9.53 2.75
C VAL A 210 15.19 -9.26 2.19
N LYS A 211 15.98 -10.31 1.90
CA LYS A 211 17.29 -10.15 1.24
C LYS A 211 17.16 -9.59 -0.18
N TYR A 212 16.14 -10.00 -0.94
CA TYR A 212 15.82 -9.41 -2.23
C TYR A 212 15.52 -7.92 -2.11
N LEU A 213 14.61 -7.53 -1.21
CA LEU A 213 14.26 -6.12 -1.00
C LEU A 213 15.47 -5.30 -0.59
N ARG A 214 16.31 -5.82 0.31
CA ARG A 214 17.57 -5.15 0.70
C ARG A 214 18.46 -4.88 -0.51
N GLN A 215 18.58 -5.81 -1.45
CA GLN A 215 19.36 -5.60 -2.68
C GLN A 215 18.72 -4.58 -3.61
N VAL A 216 17.39 -4.55 -3.71
CA VAL A 216 16.69 -3.48 -4.44
C VAL A 216 17.03 -2.12 -3.82
N MET A 217 16.93 -1.97 -2.50
CA MET A 217 17.24 -0.70 -1.80
C MET A 217 18.68 -0.23 -1.98
N VAL A 218 19.64 -1.16 -2.17
CA VAL A 218 21.05 -0.80 -2.40
C VAL A 218 21.26 -0.15 -3.78
N TYR A 219 20.48 -0.56 -4.79
CA TYR A 219 20.76 -0.20 -6.19
C TYR A 219 19.64 0.62 -6.87
N ALA A 220 18.44 0.62 -6.31
CA ALA A 220 17.30 1.45 -6.72
C ALA A 220 17.22 2.70 -5.83
N GLY A 221 16.30 3.60 -6.16
CA GLY A 221 16.01 4.77 -5.35
C GLY A 221 14.93 5.61 -6.01
N THR A 222 14.72 6.83 -5.51
CA THR A 222 13.66 7.72 -6.02
C THR A 222 13.71 7.93 -7.53
N LEU A 223 14.92 8.04 -8.10
CA LEU A 223 15.12 8.24 -9.53
C LEU A 223 14.66 7.04 -10.38
N SER A 224 14.95 5.81 -9.94
CA SER A 224 14.52 4.63 -10.69
C SER A 224 13.03 4.37 -10.50
N LEU A 225 12.53 4.50 -9.26
CA LEU A 225 11.12 4.31 -8.94
C LEU A 225 10.22 5.31 -9.71
N GLU A 226 10.63 6.57 -9.82
CA GLU A 226 9.87 7.58 -10.58
C GLU A 226 9.68 7.20 -12.05
N LYS A 227 10.71 6.61 -12.69
CA LYS A 227 10.65 6.15 -14.09
C LYS A 227 9.69 4.97 -14.27
N GLU A 228 9.32 4.30 -13.20
CA GLU A 228 8.38 3.19 -13.17
C GLU A 228 6.94 3.64 -12.84
N CYS A 229 6.72 4.94 -12.68
CA CYS A 229 5.42 5.51 -12.34
C CYS A 229 4.85 6.36 -13.49
N THR A 230 3.52 6.38 -13.61
CA THR A 230 2.79 7.24 -14.55
C THR A 230 2.02 8.31 -13.80
N ARG A 231 1.94 9.52 -14.36
CA ARG A 231 1.19 10.63 -13.76
C ARG A 231 -0.28 10.26 -13.51
N THR A 232 -0.85 10.80 -12.43
CA THR A 232 -2.26 10.66 -12.07
C THR A 232 -2.80 12.01 -11.61
N ASP A 233 -4.11 12.22 -11.80
CA ASP A 233 -4.79 13.45 -11.40
C ASP A 233 -5.21 13.40 -9.92
N LEU A 234 -5.23 14.55 -9.25
CA LEU A 234 -5.58 14.67 -7.82
C LEU A 234 -7.00 14.14 -7.51
N ASN A 235 -7.95 14.32 -8.41
CA ASN A 235 -9.31 13.79 -8.27
C ASN A 235 -9.38 12.26 -8.44
N GLN A 236 -8.30 11.63 -8.91
CA GLN A 236 -8.17 10.19 -9.10
C GLN A 236 -7.15 9.55 -8.13
N VAL A 237 -6.70 10.31 -7.12
CA VAL A 237 -5.72 9.83 -6.12
C VAL A 237 -6.24 8.61 -5.36
N LEU A 238 -5.44 7.55 -5.32
CA LEU A 238 -5.72 6.32 -4.59
C LEU A 238 -4.63 6.03 -3.56
N ALA A 239 -4.95 5.23 -2.56
CA ALA A 239 -3.94 4.69 -1.67
C ALA A 239 -2.92 3.85 -2.47
N GLY A 240 -1.65 4.10 -2.22
CA GLY A 240 -0.54 3.59 -3.01
C GLY A 240 -0.03 4.55 -4.09
N ASP A 241 -0.70 5.67 -4.38
CA ASP A 241 -0.11 6.69 -5.25
C ASP A 241 1.05 7.41 -4.55
N LEU A 242 1.95 8.00 -5.32
CA LEU A 242 3.17 8.63 -4.84
C LEU A 242 3.21 10.10 -5.23
N LEU A 243 3.59 10.96 -4.29
CA LEU A 243 4.22 12.24 -4.61
C LEU A 243 5.72 11.98 -4.72
N ILE A 244 6.22 11.92 -5.95
CA ILE A 244 7.59 11.46 -6.23
C ILE A 244 8.30 12.35 -7.24
N ARG A 245 9.50 12.80 -6.87
CA ARG A 245 10.42 13.53 -7.73
C ARG A 245 11.81 12.93 -7.61
N GLY A 246 12.29 12.33 -8.69
CA GLY A 246 13.65 11.82 -8.80
C GLY A 246 14.68 12.95 -8.95
N GLY A 247 15.94 12.59 -8.77
CA GLY A 247 17.07 13.52 -8.83
C GLY A 247 17.87 13.55 -7.54
N SER A 248 18.76 14.54 -7.41
CA SER A 248 19.58 14.78 -6.22
C SER A 248 19.52 16.27 -5.87
N PRO A 249 18.73 16.68 -4.86
CA PRO A 249 17.92 15.83 -4.00
C PRO A 249 16.61 15.38 -4.69
N GLY A 250 16.26 14.11 -4.51
CA GLY A 250 14.95 13.56 -4.83
C GLY A 250 14.18 13.25 -3.54
N HIS A 251 12.85 13.16 -3.61
CA HIS A 251 12.02 12.75 -2.48
C HIS A 251 10.79 11.95 -2.92
N CYS A 252 10.28 11.11 -2.02
CA CYS A 252 9.15 10.24 -2.25
C CYS A 252 8.26 10.17 -1.00
N VAL A 253 6.96 10.35 -1.21
CA VAL A 253 5.91 10.23 -0.19
C VAL A 253 4.77 9.41 -0.79
N MET A 254 4.19 8.49 -0.01
CA MET A 254 3.09 7.62 -0.44
C MET A 254 1.76 8.12 0.15
N VAL A 255 0.70 8.04 -0.64
CA VAL A 255 -0.68 8.16 -0.20
C VAL A 255 -1.09 6.86 0.49
N VAL A 256 -1.47 6.91 1.77
CA VAL A 256 -1.73 5.70 2.58
C VAL A 256 -3.20 5.46 2.91
N ASP A 257 -4.03 6.49 2.83
CA ASP A 257 -5.48 6.38 2.96
C ASP A 257 -6.15 7.48 2.14
N VAL A 258 -7.39 7.24 1.70
CA VAL A 258 -8.20 8.17 0.91
C VAL A 258 -9.66 8.12 1.35
N ALA A 259 -10.26 9.30 1.46
CA ALA A 259 -11.69 9.49 1.65
C ALA A 259 -12.22 10.50 0.62
N GLU A 260 -13.53 10.51 0.42
CA GLU A 260 -14.22 11.31 -0.58
C GLU A 260 -15.49 11.92 0.02
N ASP A 261 -15.79 13.16 -0.35
CA ASP A 261 -17.05 13.83 0.02
C ASP A 261 -18.18 13.54 -0.98
N GLU A 262 -19.38 14.04 -0.73
CA GLU A 262 -20.54 13.82 -1.61
C GLU A 262 -20.43 14.54 -2.97
N LEU A 263 -19.48 15.46 -3.13
CA LEU A 263 -19.19 16.17 -4.37
C LEU A 263 -18.08 15.49 -5.19
N GLY A 264 -17.47 14.42 -4.68
CA GLY A 264 -16.36 13.71 -5.30
C GLY A 264 -14.99 14.33 -5.02
N ASN A 265 -14.87 15.30 -4.09
CA ASN A 265 -13.57 15.82 -3.68
C ASN A 265 -12.90 14.79 -2.77
N ARG A 266 -11.63 14.50 -3.06
CA ARG A 266 -10.83 13.56 -2.26
C ARG A 266 -10.06 14.27 -1.17
N CYS A 267 -9.92 13.61 -0.03
CA CYS A 267 -8.87 13.90 0.94
C CYS A 267 -8.03 12.64 1.20
N PHE A 268 -6.76 12.82 1.55
CA PHE A 268 -5.83 11.71 1.66
C PHE A 268 -4.77 11.91 2.75
N LEU A 269 -4.26 10.81 3.28
CA LEU A 269 -3.13 10.79 4.21
C LEU A 269 -1.82 10.51 3.46
N LEU A 270 -0.76 11.17 3.88
CA LEU A 270 0.58 11.02 3.31
C LEU A 270 1.53 10.40 4.32
N ALA A 271 2.37 9.46 3.88
CA ALA A 271 3.41 8.84 4.70
C ALA A 271 4.76 8.79 3.99
N GLN A 272 5.84 8.88 4.76
CA GLN A 272 7.19 8.93 4.22
C GLN A 272 8.21 8.20 5.09
N GLY A 273 9.31 7.78 4.46
CA GLY A 273 10.62 7.67 5.09
C GLY A 273 11.40 8.98 4.84
N TYR A 274 12.68 9.05 5.22
CA TYR A 274 13.52 10.21 4.90
C TYR A 274 15.01 9.84 4.89
N MET A 275 15.88 10.86 4.85
CA MET A 275 17.33 10.74 4.91
C MET A 275 17.87 11.51 6.13
N PRO A 276 18.64 10.88 7.04
CA PRO A 276 19.01 9.46 7.04
C PRO A 276 17.80 8.52 7.21
N ALA A 277 18.02 7.22 7.02
CA ALA A 277 16.99 6.20 7.18
C ALA A 277 16.31 6.33 8.54
N GLN A 278 14.99 6.28 8.53
CA GLN A 278 14.15 6.52 9.69
C GLN A 278 12.80 5.87 9.49
N GLU A 279 12.08 5.68 10.60
CA GLU A 279 10.82 4.96 10.61
C GLU A 279 9.78 5.63 9.70
N PHE A 280 9.01 4.78 9.01
CA PHE A 280 7.95 5.23 8.14
C PHE A 280 6.79 5.77 8.97
N HIS A 281 6.32 6.97 8.64
CA HIS A 281 5.35 7.68 9.45
C HIS A 281 4.38 8.48 8.59
N VAL A 282 3.17 8.66 9.11
CA VAL A 282 2.17 9.57 8.54
C VAL A 282 2.55 11.00 8.89
N LEU A 283 2.46 11.89 7.90
CA LEU A 283 2.81 13.30 8.00
C LEU A 283 1.66 14.14 8.58
N ASN A 284 2.01 15.20 9.30
CA ASN A 284 1.07 16.29 9.59
C ASN A 284 0.85 17.13 8.33
N ASN A 285 -0.37 17.60 8.10
CA ASN A 285 -0.63 18.59 7.05
C ASN A 285 -0.30 19.99 7.59
N PRO A 286 0.71 20.71 7.05
CA PRO A 286 1.09 22.02 7.56
C PRO A 286 0.03 23.11 7.33
N LEU A 287 -1.01 22.86 6.51
CA LEU A 287 -2.11 23.79 6.29
C LEU A 287 -3.18 23.75 7.39
N HIS A 288 -3.24 22.67 8.17
CA HIS A 288 -4.26 22.48 9.20
C HIS A 288 -3.65 22.03 10.52
N ASP A 289 -4.00 22.70 11.61
CA ASP A 289 -3.58 22.29 12.95
C ASP A 289 -4.35 21.04 13.38
N SER A 290 -3.62 19.99 13.79
CA SER A 290 -4.18 18.73 14.31
C SER A 290 -5.09 17.96 13.32
N ASP A 291 -4.99 18.26 12.03
CA ASP A 291 -5.62 17.51 10.94
C ASP A 291 -4.54 17.03 9.96
N PRO A 292 -4.26 15.71 9.89
CA PRO A 292 -3.25 15.17 9.00
C PRO A 292 -3.74 14.95 7.55
N TRP A 293 -5.04 15.16 7.28
CA TRP A 293 -5.61 14.94 5.95
C TRP A 293 -5.29 16.09 5.01
N TYR A 294 -4.96 15.74 3.76
CA TYR A 294 -4.73 16.68 2.66
C TYR A 294 -5.97 16.72 1.77
N TYR A 295 -6.52 17.90 1.52
CA TYR A 295 -7.76 18.07 0.75
C TYR A 295 -7.49 18.50 -0.69
N SER A 296 -7.97 17.73 -1.66
CA SER A 296 -7.71 17.97 -3.08
C SER A 296 -8.24 19.32 -3.58
N ASN A 297 -9.33 19.83 -3.02
CA ASN A 297 -9.93 21.11 -3.38
C ASN A 297 -9.14 22.34 -2.83
N GLU A 298 -8.24 22.13 -1.88
CA GLU A 298 -7.35 23.17 -1.36
C GLU A 298 -6.01 23.22 -2.11
N ILE A 299 -5.70 22.16 -2.86
CA ILE A 299 -4.47 22.00 -3.61
C ILE A 299 -4.63 22.61 -5.01
N LYS A 300 -3.77 23.58 -5.33
CA LYS A 300 -3.69 24.18 -6.67
C LYS A 300 -2.56 23.54 -7.49
N ASP A 301 -1.36 24.14 -7.40
CA ASP A 301 -0.20 23.71 -8.20
C ASP A 301 0.80 22.87 -7.40
N THR A 302 0.71 22.91 -6.06
CA THR A 302 1.67 22.27 -5.18
C THR A 302 1.02 21.60 -3.98
N VAL A 303 1.64 20.49 -3.54
CA VAL A 303 1.35 19.82 -2.28
C VAL A 303 2.49 20.13 -1.31
N VAL A 304 2.19 20.88 -0.25
CA VAL A 304 3.17 21.27 0.77
C VAL A 304 3.17 20.23 1.89
N THR A 305 4.27 19.51 2.06
CA THR A 305 4.49 18.65 3.23
C THR A 305 5.42 19.33 4.22
N PRO A 306 5.54 18.84 5.48
CA PRO A 306 6.39 19.48 6.48
C PRO A 306 7.88 19.57 6.12
N GLU A 307 8.35 18.73 5.19
CA GLU A 307 9.77 18.60 4.84
C GLU A 307 10.06 18.74 3.33
N TYR A 308 9.03 18.77 2.48
CA TYR A 308 9.20 18.89 1.03
C TYR A 308 7.97 19.55 0.38
N THR A 309 8.14 20.25 -0.74
CA THR A 309 7.02 20.73 -1.54
C THR A 309 7.06 20.10 -2.91
N PHE A 310 5.96 19.44 -3.26
CA PHE A 310 5.77 18.76 -4.53
C PHE A 310 4.92 19.61 -5.47
N SER A 311 5.20 19.57 -6.77
CA SER A 311 4.22 20.01 -7.76
C SER A 311 3.15 18.92 -7.92
N THR A 312 1.91 19.27 -8.25
CA THR A 312 0.85 18.28 -8.51
C THR A 312 1.21 17.32 -9.65
N ASP A 313 2.08 17.74 -10.58
CA ASP A 313 2.65 16.90 -11.64
C ASP A 313 3.49 15.72 -11.11
N SER A 314 3.90 15.75 -9.85
CA SER A 314 4.64 14.66 -9.21
C SER A 314 3.74 13.59 -8.61
N LEU A 315 2.41 13.74 -8.67
CA LEU A 315 1.49 12.67 -8.29
C LEU A 315 1.50 11.59 -9.36
N LYS A 316 1.96 10.40 -8.99
CA LYS A 316 2.16 9.29 -9.91
C LYS A 316 1.75 7.95 -9.29
N ARG A 317 1.28 7.05 -10.13
CA ARG A 317 0.95 5.68 -9.78
C ARG A 317 2.02 4.72 -10.30
N TRP A 318 2.47 3.81 -9.46
CA TRP A 318 3.45 2.80 -9.86
C TRP A 318 2.82 1.80 -10.84
N ARG A 319 3.59 1.39 -11.86
CA ARG A 319 3.11 0.61 -13.03
C ARG A 319 2.35 -0.67 -12.73
N GLU A 320 2.53 -1.27 -11.55
CA GLU A 320 1.82 -2.50 -11.18
C GLU A 320 0.34 -2.22 -10.86
N PHE A 321 0.00 -0.97 -10.55
CA PHE A 321 -1.35 -0.54 -10.18
C PHE A 321 -2.04 0.31 -11.26
N THR A 322 -1.48 0.39 -12.46
CA THR A 322 -2.03 1.18 -13.58
C THR A 322 -2.77 0.35 -14.61
N ARG A 323 -2.82 -0.97 -14.44
CA ARG A 323 -3.41 -1.93 -15.38
C ARG A 323 -4.83 -2.33 -15.01
#